data_AF-A0A3S1MZL3-F1
#
_entry.id   AF-A0A3S1MZL3-F1
#
_cell.length_a   1.000
_cell.length_b   1.000
_cell.length_c   1.000
_cell.angle_alpha   90.00
_cell.angle_beta   90.00
_cell.angle_gamma   90.00
#
_symmetry.space_group_name_H-M   'P 1'
#
loop_
_entity.id
_entity.type
_entity.pdbx_description
1 polymer ?
#
loop_
_entity_poly.entity_id
_entity_poly.type
_entity_poly.pdbx_seq_one_letter_code
_entity_poly.pdbx_strand_id
1 'polypeptide(L)' 'RNPLQLDKDVGKRIDAHCHELGLLVRPLINMCVMSPPLIISREQIDDMVAILREGISRTMDDLRKEGVWRG' A
#
# COMPACT_ATOMS: atom_id res chain seq x y z
N ARG A 1 -13.19 -16.00 -11.26
CA ARG A 1 -12.17 -14.96 -10.98
C ARG A 1 -11.13 -15.57 -10.06
N ASN A 2 -9.83 -15.48 -10.38
CA ASN A 2 -8.76 -16.01 -9.53
C ASN A 2 -8.47 -15.02 -8.38
N PRO A 3 -8.84 -15.32 -7.13
CA PRO A 3 -8.70 -14.38 -6.01
C PRO A 3 -7.25 -13.94 -5.80
N LEU A 4 -6.31 -14.87 -5.99
CA LEU A 4 -4.87 -14.62 -5.84
C LEU A 4 -4.32 -13.62 -6.86
N GLN A 5 -4.97 -13.47 -8.02
CA GLN A 5 -4.57 -12.46 -8.99
C GLN A 5 -4.95 -11.06 -8.51
N LEU A 6 -6.17 -10.91 -7.99
CA LEU A 6 -6.64 -9.65 -7.43
C LEU A 6 -5.76 -9.22 -6.25
N ASP A 7 -5.44 -10.14 -5.34
CA ASP A 7 -4.62 -9.83 -4.17
C ASP A 7 -3.21 -9.31 -4.56
N LYS A 8 -2.60 -9.91 -5.59
CA LYS A 8 -1.31 -9.45 -6.15
C LYS A 8 -1.43 -8.08 -6.81
N ASP A 9 -2.50 -7.85 -7.57
CA ASP A 9 -2.71 -6.59 -8.27
C ASP A 9 -2.95 -5.45 -7.28
N VAL A 10 -3.68 -5.70 -6.20
CA VAL A 10 -3.90 -4.73 -5.10
C VAL A 10 -2.58 -4.38 -4.42
N GLY A 11 -1.78 -5.37 -4.01
CA GLY A 11 -0.49 -5.09 -3.37
C GLY A 11 0.46 -4.31 -4.27
N LYS A 12 0.49 -4.60 -5.58
CA LYS A 12 1.28 -3.85 -6.56
C LYS A 12 0.83 -2.39 -6.71
N ARG A 13 -0.48 -2.12 -6.65
CA ARG A 13 -1.02 -0.75 -6.72
C ARG A 13 -0.68 0.04 -5.45
N ILE A 14 -0.80 -0.58 -4.28
CA ILE A 14 -0.42 0.06 -3.01
C ILE A 14 1.07 0.44 -3.04
N ASP A 15 1.93 -0.46 -3.52
CA ASP A 15 3.36 -0.20 -3.69
C ASP A 15 3.63 1.01 -4.59
N ALA A 16 3.00 1.08 -5.76
CA ALA A 16 3.13 2.21 -6.68
C ALA A 16 2.73 3.54 -6.03
N HIS A 17 1.57 3.60 -5.36
CA HIS A 17 1.12 4.80 -4.66
C HIS A 17 2.05 5.19 -3.51
N CYS A 18 2.54 4.23 -2.73
CA CYS A 18 3.50 4.51 -1.66
C CYS A 18 4.82 5.06 -2.20
N HIS A 19 5.31 4.52 -3.32
CA HIS A 19 6.54 4.99 -3.95
C HIS A 19 6.41 6.44 -4.44
N GLU A 20 5.29 6.81 -5.06
CA GLU A 20 5.00 8.20 -5.45
C GLU A 20 4.96 9.16 -4.25
N LEU A 21 4.56 8.66 -3.08
CA LEU A 21 4.52 9.41 -1.82
C LEU A 21 5.86 9.40 -1.05
N GLY A 22 6.90 8.75 -1.59
CA GLY A 22 8.23 8.71 -0.99
C GLY A 22 8.46 7.57 0.02
N LEU A 23 7.56 6.57 0.07
CA LEU A 23 7.70 5.39 0.92
C LEU A 23 7.99 4.13 0.11
N LEU A 24 9.08 3.44 0.45
CA LEU A 24 9.43 2.14 -0.13
C LEU A 24 8.72 1.01 0.63
N VAL A 25 7.87 0.27 -0.07
CA VAL A 25 7.17 -0.92 0.44
C VAL A 25 7.59 -2.12 -0.40
N ARG A 26 7.57 -3.32 0.19
CA ARG A 26 7.69 -4.57 -0.57
C ARG A 26 6.38 -5.35 -0.47
N PRO A 27 5.59 -5.46 -1.56
CA PRO A 27 4.37 -6.25 -1.54
C PRO A 27 4.70 -7.75 -1.63
N LEU A 28 4.13 -8.53 -0.73
CA LEU A 28 4.07 -9.99 -0.79
C LEU A 28 2.60 -10.37 -0.98
N ILE A 29 2.19 -10.52 -2.23
CA ILE A 29 0.76 -10.63 -2.60
C ILE A 29 0.03 -9.35 -2.17
N ASN A 30 -0.87 -9.41 -1.18
CA ASN A 30 -1.58 -8.26 -0.62
C ASN A 30 -0.92 -7.72 0.65
N MET A 31 0.15 -8.35 1.15
CA MET A 31 0.83 -7.95 2.37
C MET A 31 1.89 -6.88 2.08
N CYS A 32 1.80 -5.72 2.72
CA CYS A 32 2.77 -4.64 2.62
C CYS A 32 3.85 -4.79 3.70
N VAL A 33 5.10 -5.08 3.32
CA VAL A 33 6.21 -5.27 4.25
C VAL A 33 7.21 -4.13 4.14
N MET A 34 7.70 -3.63 5.28
CA MET A 34 8.71 -2.58 5.39
C MET A 34 9.81 -3.00 6.37
N SER A 35 11.01 -2.46 6.22
CA SER A 35 12.16 -2.69 7.12
C SER A 35 12.89 -1.36 7.34
N PRO A 36 12.34 -0.43 8.15
CA PRO A 36 12.98 0.86 8.39
C PRO A 36 14.31 0.71 9.17
N PRO A 37 15.17 1.73 9.16
CA PRO A 37 16.38 1.75 9.97
C PRO A 37 16.09 1.57 11.47
N LEU A 38 16.97 0.87 12.20
CA LEU A 38 16.79 0.62 13.65
C LEU A 38 16.81 1.89 14.51
N ILE A 39 17.37 2.98 13.97
CA ILE A 39 17.47 4.30 14.62
C ILE A 39 16.24 5.19 14.39
N ILE A 40 15.19 4.67 13.74
CA ILE A 40 13.97 5.44 13.43
C ILE A 40 13.31 5.99 14.71
N SER A 41 12.86 7.24 14.64
CA SER A 41 12.13 7.90 15.72
C SER A 41 10.62 7.58 15.66
N ARG A 42 9.89 7.92 16.74
CA ARG A 42 8.43 7.75 16.76
C ARG A 42 7.73 8.60 15.71
N GLU A 43 8.16 9.85 15.52
CA GLU A 43 7.60 10.75 14.51
C GLU A 43 7.79 10.20 13.09
N GLN A 44 8.97 9.65 12.79
CA GLN A 44 9.20 9.00 11.49
C GLN A 44 8.37 7.73 11.29
N ILE A 45 8.04 7.00 12.36
CA ILE A 45 7.10 5.87 12.29
C ILE A 45 5.69 6.39 11.96
N ASP A 46 5.27 7.48 12.59
CA ASP A 46 3.96 8.09 12.33
C ASP A 46 3.85 8.55 10.88
N ASP A 47 4.88 9.22 10.35
CA ASP A 47 4.96 9.62 8.93
C ASP A 47 4.89 8.41 8.00
N MET A 48 5.67 7.37 8.28
CA MET A 48 5.69 6.14 7.48
C MET A 48 4.30 5.48 7.44
N VAL A 49 3.62 5.37 8.58
CA VAL A 49 2.28 4.78 8.67
C VAL A 49 1.22 5.68 8.03
N ALA A 50 1.37 7.01 8.13
CA ALA A 50 0.49 7.98 7.47
C ALA A 50 0.57 7.85 5.93
N ILE A 51 1.78 7.75 5.38
CA ILE A 51 1.98 7.55 3.93
C ILE A 51 1.40 6.20 3.49
N LEU A 52 1.64 5.12 4.25
CA LEU A 52 1.07 3.81 3.94
C LEU A 52 -0.48 3.86 3.91
N ARG A 53 -1.09 4.53 4.87
CA ARG A 53 -2.56 4.72 4.93
C ARG A 53 -3.08 5.47 3.71
N GLU A 54 -2.37 6.50 3.28
CA GLU A 54 -2.72 7.27 2.08
C GLU A 54 -2.63 6.38 0.82
N GLY A 55 -1.54 5.62 0.65
CA GLY A 55 -1.38 4.70 -0.48
C GLY A 55 -2.48 3.62 -0.56
N ILE A 56 -2.90 3.09 0.60
CA ILE A 56 -4.03 2.16 0.69
C ILE A 56 -5.33 2.87 0.30
N SER A 57 -5.58 4.08 0.81
CA SER A 57 -6.80 4.84 0.53
C SER A 57 -6.95 5.14 -0.96
N ARG A 58 -5.86 5.58 -1.63
CA ARG A 58 -5.84 5.80 -3.08
C ARG A 58 -6.14 4.52 -3.86
N THR A 59 -5.52 3.42 -3.48
CA THR A 59 -5.79 2.12 -4.12
C THR A 59 -7.26 1.74 -3.99
N MET A 60 -7.87 1.94 -2.82
CA MET A 60 -9.28 1.63 -2.61
C MET A 60 -10.19 2.52 -3.46
N ASP A 61 -9.85 3.79 -3.63
CA ASP A 61 -10.60 4.69 -4.50
C ASP A 61 -10.49 4.31 -5.97
N ASP A 62 -9.31 3.89 -6.43
CA ASP A 62 -9.12 3.36 -7.79
C ASP A 62 -9.96 2.11 -8.02
N LEU A 63 -9.94 1.15 -7.07
CA LEU A 63 -10.74 -0.07 -7.16
C LEU A 63 -12.25 0.20 -7.22
N ARG A 64 -12.73 1.22 -6.49
CA ARG A 64 -14.13 1.66 -6.54
C ARG A 64 -14.46 2.30 -7.90
N LYS A 65 -13.61 3.20 -8.38
CA LYS A 65 -13.79 3.89 -9.68
C LYS A 65 -13.79 2.92 -10.85
N GLU A 66 -12.94 1.89 -10.80
CA GLU A 66 -12.85 0.84 -11.81
C GLU A 66 -13.97 -0.21 -11.69
N GLY A 67 -14.80 -0.14 -10.64
CA GLY A 67 -15.87 -1.11 -10.38
C GLY A 67 -15.38 -2.51 -10.03
N VAL A 68 -14.09 -2.65 -9.66
CA VAL A 68 -13.47 -3.92 -9.27
C VAL A 68 -13.89 -4.33 -7.86
N TRP A 69 -14.17 -3.35 -7.00
CA TRP A 69 -14.61 -3.54 -5.61
C TRP A 69 -15.85 -2.67 -5.30
N ARG A 70 -16.82 -3.21 -4.54
CA ARG A 70 -18.09 -2.54 -4.19
C ARG A 70 -18.34 -2.33 -2.70
N GLY A 71 -17.41 -2.74 -1.84
CA GLY A 71 -17.63 -2.81 -0.39
C GLY A 71 -18.05 -4.19 0.04
#